data_AF-A0A822FCG8-F1
#
_entry.id   AF-A0A822FCG8-F1
#
_cell.length_a   1.000
_cell.length_b   1.000
_cell.length_c   1.000
_cell.angle_alpha   90.00
_cell.angle_beta   90.00
_cell.angle_gamma   90.00
#
_symmetry.space_group_name_H-M   'P 1'
#
loop_
_entity.id
_entity.type
_entity.pdbx_description
1 polymer ?
#
loop_
_entity_poly.entity_id
_entity_poly.type
_entity_poly.pdbx_seq_one_letter_code
_entity_poly.pdbx_strand_id
1 'polypeptide(L)'
;MMIQYVDLCKRLAVEHETFRTKEINQPRLTLYRGLRLTKDELIRFQSNVGSLTSTNGFLSTTRNYDLALGFALKTSKRSVDVLPTLFIVEADLRLD
;
A
#
# COMPACT_ATOMS: atom_id res chain seq x y z
N MET A 1 11.90 11.44 -22.64
CA MET A 1 12.51 11.17 -21.32
C MET A 1 11.67 10.12 -20.58
N MET A 2 11.77 8.84 -20.98
CA MET A 2 10.93 7.72 -20.45
C MET A 2 11.79 6.58 -19.86
N ILE A 3 13.12 6.64 -20.05
CA ILE A 3 14.05 5.55 -19.77
C ILE A 3 14.36 5.45 -18.27
N GLN A 4 14.44 6.59 -17.56
CA GLN A 4 14.79 6.61 -16.13
C GLN A 4 13.75 5.96 -15.21
N TYR A 5 12.46 6.02 -15.55
CA TYR A 5 11.39 5.47 -14.69
C TYR A 5 11.34 3.94 -14.75
N VAL A 6 11.57 3.37 -15.94
CA VAL A 6 11.56 1.91 -16.15
C VAL A 6 12.74 1.26 -15.41
N ASP A 7 13.92 1.86 -15.45
CA ASP A 7 15.09 1.33 -14.73
C ASP A 7 14.96 1.45 -13.21
N LEU A 8 14.32 2.51 -12.71
CA LEU A 8 14.02 2.65 -11.28
C LEU A 8 13.09 1.54 -10.79
N CYS A 9 11.99 1.29 -11.51
CA CYS A 9 11.05 0.22 -11.15
C CYS A 9 11.72 -1.17 -11.18
N LYS A 10 12.59 -1.43 -12.14
CA LYS A 10 13.36 -2.68 -12.21
C LYS A 10 14.32 -2.85 -11.03
N ARG A 11 15.07 -1.80 -10.69
CA ARG A 11 15.98 -1.83 -9.53
C ARG A 11 15.25 -2.04 -8.23
N LEU A 12 14.13 -1.35 -8.03
CA LEU A 12 13.31 -1.50 -6.84
C LEU A 12 12.68 -2.89 -6.72
N ALA A 13 12.31 -3.53 -7.84
CA ALA A 13 11.84 -4.92 -7.82
C ALA A 13 12.94 -5.91 -7.38
N VAL A 14 14.17 -5.74 -7.88
CA VAL A 14 15.33 -6.59 -7.51
C VAL A 14 15.70 -6.40 -6.02
N GLU A 15 15.72 -5.15 -5.55
CA GLU A 15 15.94 -4.84 -4.13
C GLU A 15 14.85 -5.42 -3.24
N HIS A 16 13.58 -5.38 -3.68
CA HIS A 16 12.47 -5.96 -2.94
C HIS A 16 12.60 -7.48 -2.76
N GLU A 17 12.96 -8.22 -3.80
CA GLU A 17 13.20 -9.67 -3.70
C GLU A 17 14.40 -10.00 -2.80
N THR A 18 15.47 -9.22 -2.91
CA THR A 18 16.65 -9.33 -2.03
C THR A 18 16.29 -9.01 -0.57
N PHE A 19 15.36 -8.09 -0.35
CA PHE A 19 14.86 -7.72 0.97
C PHE A 19 14.03 -8.84 1.58
N ARG A 20 13.05 -9.40 0.84
CA ARG A 20 12.18 -10.49 1.32
C ARG A 20 12.95 -11.73 1.77
N THR A 21 14.06 -12.06 1.11
CA THR A 21 14.87 -13.24 1.42
C THR A 21 15.69 -13.10 2.71
N LYS A 22 15.92 -11.87 3.21
CA LYS A 22 16.73 -11.59 4.41
C LYS A 22 15.92 -11.49 5.72
N GLU A 23 14.61 -11.70 5.67
CA GLU A 23 13.66 -11.05 6.60
C GLU A 23 12.95 -11.98 7.61
N ILE A 24 13.60 -13.02 8.11
CA ILE A 24 12.93 -13.95 9.05
C ILE A 24 12.76 -13.37 10.48
N ASN A 25 13.50 -12.32 10.89
CA ASN A 25 13.51 -11.84 12.29
C ASN A 25 13.58 -10.30 12.49
N GLN A 26 13.12 -9.50 11.53
CA GLN A 26 13.27 -8.03 11.62
C GLN A 26 12.08 -7.33 12.31
N PRO A 27 12.31 -6.21 13.01
CA PRO A 27 11.23 -5.44 13.64
C PRO A 27 10.38 -4.77 12.57
N ARG A 28 9.19 -5.32 12.32
CA ARG A 28 8.19 -4.74 11.43
C ARG A 28 7.14 -3.96 12.22
N LEU A 29 6.66 -2.87 11.63
CA LEU A 29 5.52 -2.11 12.13
C LEU A 29 4.31 -2.31 11.23
N THR A 30 3.26 -2.92 11.77
CA THR A 30 1.97 -2.99 11.10
C THR A 30 1.20 -1.68 11.28
N LEU A 31 0.74 -1.13 10.17
CA LEU A 31 -0.07 0.07 10.07
C LEU A 31 -1.33 -0.21 9.26
N TYR A 32 -2.38 0.56 9.52
CA TYR A 32 -3.67 0.42 8.87
C TYR A 32 -4.08 1.73 8.21
N ARG A 33 -4.75 1.62 7.07
CA ARG A 33 -5.38 2.76 6.37
C ARG A 33 -6.75 2.34 5.86
N GLY A 34 -7.79 2.96 6.37
CA GLY A 34 -9.12 2.85 5.78
C GLY A 34 -9.34 3.90 4.71
N LEU A 35 -9.91 3.46 3.61
CA LEU A 35 -10.30 4.30 2.49
C LEU A 35 -11.48 3.67 1.75
N ARG A 36 -12.00 4.39 0.76
CA ARG A 36 -12.99 3.85 -0.17
C ARG A 36 -12.39 3.83 -1.55
N LEU A 37 -12.50 2.71 -2.24
CA LEU A 37 -12.00 2.52 -3.59
C LEU A 37 -13.13 2.09 -4.50
N THR A 38 -13.09 2.55 -5.75
CA THR A 38 -13.90 1.99 -6.82
C THR A 38 -13.47 0.54 -7.12
N LYS A 39 -14.35 -0.20 -7.78
CA LYS A 39 -14.03 -1.56 -8.25
C LYS A 39 -12.79 -1.58 -9.16
N ASP A 40 -12.65 -0.58 -10.04
CA ASP A 40 -11.51 -0.49 -10.95
C ASP A 40 -10.19 -0.22 -10.23
N GLU A 41 -10.20 0.63 -9.21
CA GLU A 41 -9.02 0.86 -8.37
C GLU A 41 -8.62 -0.42 -7.64
N LEU A 42 -9.58 -1.18 -7.09
CA LEU A 42 -9.31 -2.47 -6.47
C LEU A 42 -8.70 -3.47 -7.46
N ILE A 43 -9.25 -3.55 -8.67
CA ILE A 43 -8.71 -4.43 -9.73
C ILE A 43 -7.26 -4.03 -10.07
N ARG A 44 -6.96 -2.74 -10.15
CA ARG A 44 -5.57 -2.26 -10.37
C ARG A 44 -4.62 -2.65 -9.25
N PHE A 45 -5.05 -2.58 -8.00
CA PHE A 45 -4.23 -3.05 -6.88
C PHE A 45 -4.02 -4.57 -6.95
N GLN A 46 -5.04 -5.35 -7.31
CA GLN A 46 -4.92 -6.80 -7.48
C GLN A 46 -4.01 -7.18 -8.65
N SER A 47 -4.06 -6.46 -9.78
CA SER A 47 -3.18 -6.71 -10.91
C SER A 47 -1.72 -6.36 -10.64
N ASN A 48 -1.45 -5.53 -9.62
CA ASN A 48 -0.11 -5.11 -9.23
C ASN A 48 0.51 -5.97 -8.11
N VAL A 49 -0.11 -7.09 -7.73
CA VAL A 49 0.48 -8.02 -6.75
C VAL A 49 1.85 -8.49 -7.24
N GLY A 50 2.86 -8.40 -6.37
CA GLY A 50 4.25 -8.72 -6.70
C GLY A 50 4.98 -7.62 -7.50
N SER A 51 4.32 -6.49 -7.77
CA SER A 51 4.91 -5.34 -8.45
C SER A 51 5.11 -4.16 -7.50
N LEU A 52 6.08 -3.30 -7.81
CA LEU A 52 6.24 -2.03 -7.13
C LEU A 52 5.11 -1.07 -7.53
N THR A 53 4.39 -0.53 -6.54
CA THR A 53 3.42 0.55 -6.73
C THR A 53 3.91 1.83 -6.06
N SER A 54 3.85 2.94 -6.79
CA SER A 54 4.01 4.28 -6.22
C SER A 54 2.64 4.91 -6.02
N THR A 55 2.41 5.50 -4.86
CA THR A 55 1.19 6.28 -4.58
C THR A 55 1.55 7.77 -4.64
N ASN A 56 0.89 8.53 -5.52
CA ASN A 56 1.19 9.96 -5.76
C ASN A 56 0.63 10.89 -4.67
N GLY A 57 0.94 10.64 -3.40
CA GLY A 57 0.46 11.47 -2.29
C GLY A 57 0.84 10.94 -0.92
N PHE A 58 0.42 11.67 0.11
CA PHE A 58 0.65 11.28 1.49
C PHE A 58 -0.24 10.09 1.90
N LEU A 59 0.37 9.04 2.44
CA LEU A 59 -0.33 7.87 2.95
C LEU A 59 -0.60 8.05 4.45
N SER A 60 -1.77 8.63 4.79
CA SER A 60 -2.24 8.66 6.18
C SER A 60 -2.53 7.25 6.67
N THR A 61 -1.88 6.85 7.77
CA THR A 61 -1.97 5.52 8.40
C THR A 61 -2.10 5.66 9.91
N THR A 62 -2.52 4.58 10.59
CA THR A 62 -2.60 4.50 12.05
C THR A 62 -2.29 3.08 12.53
N ARG A 63 -1.81 2.94 13.77
CA ARG A 63 -1.68 1.63 14.44
C ARG A 63 -3.01 1.08 14.95
N ASN A 64 -4.02 1.95 15.08
CA ASN A 64 -5.32 1.57 15.59
C ASN A 64 -6.21 1.04 14.45
N TYR A 65 -6.47 -0.26 14.45
CA TYR A 65 -7.31 -0.95 13.47
C TYR A 65 -8.72 -0.34 13.39
N ASP A 66 -9.38 -0.16 14.52
CA ASP A 66 -10.78 0.32 14.57
C ASP A 66 -10.89 1.75 14.04
N LEU A 67 -9.91 2.59 14.35
CA LEU A 67 -9.84 3.95 13.82
C LEU A 67 -9.70 3.93 12.28
N ALA A 68 -8.80 3.09 11.76
CA ALA A 68 -8.64 2.94 10.31
C ALA A 68 -9.94 2.41 9.67
N LEU A 69 -10.54 1.37 10.23
CA LEU A 69 -11.79 0.80 9.74
C LEU A 69 -12.91 1.85 9.73
N GLY A 70 -12.99 2.70 10.76
CA GLY A 70 -13.92 3.81 10.83
C GLY A 70 -13.81 4.76 9.62
N PHE A 71 -12.59 5.02 9.13
CA PHE A 71 -12.39 5.81 7.91
C PHE A 71 -12.89 5.12 6.63
N ALA A 72 -12.74 3.80 6.52
CA ALA A 72 -13.23 3.03 5.36
C ALA A 72 -14.78 3.00 5.33
N LEU A 73 -15.39 2.81 6.49
CA LEU A 73 -16.84 2.69 6.64
C LEU A 73 -17.57 4.04 6.62
N LYS A 74 -16.86 5.16 6.84
CA LYS A 74 -17.48 6.49 6.84
C LYS A 74 -18.22 6.74 5.52
N THR A 75 -19.52 6.97 5.63
CA THR A 75 -20.39 7.26 4.49
C THR A 75 -19.98 8.59 3.88
N SER A 76 -19.69 8.57 2.58
CA SER A 76 -19.48 9.78 1.79
C SER A 76 -20.65 9.94 0.84
N LYS A 77 -21.02 11.18 0.48
CA LYS A 77 -22.06 11.45 -0.53
C LYS A 77 -21.66 11.01 -1.96
N ARG A 78 -20.47 10.42 -2.16
CA ARG A 78 -19.97 9.99 -3.47
C ARG A 78 -20.37 8.55 -3.79
N SER A 79 -21.13 8.44 -4.89
CA SER A 79 -21.29 7.34 -5.87
C SER A 79 -21.55 5.90 -5.39
N VAL A 80 -22.42 5.22 -6.12
CA VAL A 80 -22.94 3.86 -5.86
C VAL A 80 -21.88 2.75 -5.98
N ASP A 81 -20.69 3.06 -6.53
CA ASP A 81 -19.69 2.06 -6.91
C ASP A 81 -18.37 2.09 -6.10
N VAL A 82 -18.40 2.65 -4.88
CA VAL A 82 -17.22 2.65 -3.98
C VAL A 82 -17.37 1.66 -2.83
N LEU A 83 -16.39 0.76 -2.72
CA LEU A 83 -16.30 -0.24 -1.66
C LEU A 83 -15.42 0.24 -0.51
N PRO A 84 -15.80 -0.01 0.74
CA PRO A 84 -14.92 0.22 1.89
C PRO A 84 -13.74 -0.75 1.81
N THR A 85 -12.54 -0.21 1.92
CA THR A 85 -11.29 -0.98 1.80
C THR A 85 -10.37 -0.64 2.96
N LEU A 86 -9.74 -1.66 3.54
CA LEU A 86 -8.72 -1.52 4.55
C LEU A 86 -7.38 -2.01 4.01
N PHE A 87 -6.39 -1.13 3.98
CA PHE A 87 -5.02 -1.51 3.69
C PHE A 87 -4.30 -1.86 4.99
N ILE A 88 -3.57 -2.98 4.95
CA ILE A 88 -2.61 -3.40 5.97
C ILE A 88 -1.24 -3.17 5.37
N VAL A 89 -0.45 -2.32 6.01
CA VAL A 89 0.86 -1.90 5.54
C VAL A 89 1.89 -2.37 6.57
N GLU A 90 2.87 -3.15 6.13
CA GLU A 90 4.03 -3.49 6.94
C GLU A 90 5.16 -2.53 6.59
N ALA A 91 5.55 -1.71 7.55
CA ALA A 91 6.70 -0.84 7.43
C ALA A 91 7.90 -1.50 8.11
N ASP A 92 9.01 -1.56 7.39
CA ASP A 92 10.30 -1.91 7.96
C ASP A 92 10.85 -0.73 8.77
N LEU A 93 11.29 -1.00 10.01
CA LEU A 93 11.81 -0.01 10.95
C LEU A 93 13.33 -0.06 11.13
N ARG A 94 14.08 -0.69 10.22
CA ARG A 94 15.55 -0.57 10.24
C ARG A 94 15.97 0.89 10.35
N LEU A 95 16.64 1.20 11.45
CA LEU A 95 17.37 2.45 11.66
C LEU A 95 18.81 2.12 11.25
N ASP A 96 19.09 2.24 9.96
CA ASP A 96 20.46 2.10 9.43
C ASP A 96 21.39 3.18 10.04
#